data_AF-A0A2I9CTB9-F1
#
_entry.id   AF-A0A2I9CTB9-F1
#
_cell.length_a   1.000
_cell.length_b   1.000
_cell.length_c   1.000
_cell.angle_alpha   90.00
_cell.angle_beta   90.00
_cell.angle_gamma   90.00
#
_symmetry.space_group_name_H-M   'P 1'
#
loop_
_entity.id
_entity.type
_entity.pdbx_description
1 polymer ?
#
loop_
_entity_poly.entity_id
_entity_poly.type
_entity_poly.pdbx_seq_one_letter_code
_entity_poly.pdbx_strand_id
1 'polypeptide(L)'
;MVGKRTNIGAALAASLALVSGTAWAQTPARTSPGGANQRVSLEGCVGEYLFNGIWRLKVLGVRPFHKAPDRYNPARPGYAVSVELRNGTRETLSPAQTGFDFAYGADDLIVADGTTYEEITPNAVALKFRKVPQAGVLRATLEFYAPEGTKVAQKATKLLMNVDFSRANAWQFRARYTTPTPSFRVNLTCQK
;
A
#
# COMPACT_ATOMS: atom_id res chain seq x y z
N MET A 1 6.03 -43.49 -75.08
CA MET A 1 6.10 -43.82 -73.64
C MET A 1 6.77 -42.66 -72.94
N VAL A 2 6.05 -42.06 -71.98
CA VAL A 2 6.49 -41.25 -70.83
C VAL A 2 7.65 -40.26 -71.14
N GLY A 3 7.43 -38.99 -71.50
CA GLY A 3 6.79 -37.92 -70.69
C GLY A 3 7.79 -37.38 -69.65
N LYS A 4 8.12 -36.09 -69.49
CA LYS A 4 7.64 -34.82 -70.04
C LYS A 4 8.70 -33.75 -69.64
N ARG A 5 9.04 -32.90 -70.60
CA ARG A 5 9.09 -31.41 -70.53
C ARG A 5 10.10 -30.66 -69.62
N THR A 6 11.07 -30.05 -70.32
CA THR A 6 11.40 -28.60 -70.41
C THR A 6 11.38 -27.68 -69.18
N ASN A 7 12.50 -26.96 -68.96
CA ASN A 7 12.65 -25.48 -68.95
C ASN A 7 14.13 -25.15 -68.65
N ILE A 8 14.90 -24.42 -69.49
CA ILE A 8 14.93 -22.97 -69.79
C ILE A 8 15.19 -22.10 -68.55
N GLY A 9 16.30 -21.32 -68.60
CA GLY A 9 16.26 -19.91 -68.18
C GLY A 9 17.21 -19.44 -67.09
N ALA A 10 18.42 -19.06 -67.51
CA ALA A 10 19.22 -17.89 -67.12
C ALA A 10 19.12 -17.25 -65.70
N ALA A 11 20.27 -17.32 -65.01
CA ALA A 11 21.02 -16.28 -64.30
C ALA A 11 20.29 -15.25 -63.41
N LEU A 12 20.67 -15.18 -62.13
CA LEU A 12 20.90 -13.92 -61.40
C LEU A 12 21.50 -14.14 -59.99
N ALA A 13 22.51 -13.31 -59.71
CA ALA A 13 22.97 -12.78 -58.42
C ALA A 13 23.33 -13.75 -57.26
N ALA A 14 24.63 -13.83 -56.98
CA ALA A 14 25.16 -14.30 -55.70
C ALA A 14 24.89 -13.26 -54.60
N SER A 15 24.12 -13.67 -53.59
CA SER A 15 23.86 -12.90 -52.37
C SER A 15 24.40 -13.67 -51.17
N LEU A 16 25.35 -13.05 -50.44
CA LEU A 16 25.80 -13.53 -49.12
C LEU A 16 24.64 -13.47 -48.11
N ALA A 17 24.38 -14.57 -47.42
CA ALA A 17 23.58 -14.57 -46.19
C ALA A 17 24.43 -15.14 -45.05
N LEU A 18 24.97 -14.25 -44.21
CA LEU A 18 25.51 -14.60 -42.89
C LEU A 18 24.34 -14.88 -41.94
N VAL A 19 24.36 -16.08 -41.36
CA VAL A 19 23.48 -16.48 -40.25
C VAL A 19 23.91 -15.76 -38.98
N SER A 20 22.98 -15.10 -38.31
CA SER A 20 23.03 -14.85 -36.87
C SER A 20 21.62 -14.54 -36.38
N GLY A 21 20.92 -15.57 -35.92
CA GLY A 21 19.65 -15.43 -35.22
C GLY A 21 19.89 -14.84 -33.84
N THR A 22 19.50 -13.59 -33.64
CA THR A 22 19.32 -13.02 -32.30
C THR A 22 17.87 -13.23 -31.89
N ALA A 23 17.62 -14.20 -31.02
CA ALA A 23 16.37 -14.30 -30.29
C ALA A 23 16.25 -13.04 -29.41
N TRP A 24 15.31 -12.15 -29.75
CA TRP A 24 14.98 -11.02 -28.90
C TRP A 24 14.23 -11.58 -27.69
N ALA A 25 14.94 -11.76 -26.59
CA ALA A 25 14.33 -12.02 -25.30
C ALA A 25 13.43 -10.82 -24.97
N GLN A 26 12.11 -11.02 -25.07
CA GLN A 26 11.12 -10.08 -24.59
C GLN A 26 11.28 -10.00 -23.06
N THR A 27 12.04 -9.01 -22.59
CA THR A 27 11.99 -8.62 -21.17
C THR A 27 10.52 -8.34 -20.84
N PRO A 28 9.92 -9.05 -19.85
CA PRO A 28 8.57 -8.73 -19.44
C PRO A 28 8.57 -7.27 -19.00
N ALA A 29 7.64 -6.49 -19.56
CA ALA A 29 7.42 -5.12 -19.17
C ALA A 29 7.24 -5.11 -17.64
N ARG A 30 8.22 -4.56 -16.92
CA ARG A 30 8.03 -4.19 -15.52
C ARG A 30 6.98 -3.10 -15.55
N THR A 31 5.72 -3.47 -15.30
CA THR A 31 4.74 -2.53 -14.79
C THR A 31 5.28 -2.03 -13.47
N SER A 32 6.09 -0.96 -13.51
CA SER A 32 6.27 -0.11 -12.35
C SER A 32 4.87 0.37 -12.00
N PRO A 33 4.29 0.02 -10.83
CA PRO A 33 2.94 0.46 -10.51
C PRO A 33 2.98 1.95 -10.16
N GLY A 34 3.13 2.81 -11.16
CA GLY A 34 3.03 4.25 -11.01
C GLY A 34 1.59 4.59 -10.63
N GLY A 35 1.39 5.01 -9.39
CA GLY A 35 0.09 5.34 -8.82
C GLY A 35 0.22 5.69 -7.34
N ALA A 36 -0.85 6.20 -6.71
CA ALA A 36 -0.87 6.61 -5.30
C ALA A 36 -0.29 5.56 -4.31
N ASN A 37 -0.30 4.28 -4.71
CA ASN A 37 0.25 3.14 -3.99
C ASN A 37 1.80 3.04 -3.98
N GLN A 38 2.51 3.92 -4.71
CA GLN A 38 3.98 3.96 -4.80
C GLN A 38 4.63 4.93 -3.79
N ARG A 39 3.93 5.30 -2.70
CA ARG A 39 4.54 6.10 -1.63
C ARG A 39 5.68 5.31 -0.97
N VAL A 40 6.88 5.88 -0.93
CA VAL A 40 8.01 5.32 -0.20
C VAL A 40 7.65 5.33 1.28
N SER A 41 7.78 4.18 1.94
CA SER A 41 7.35 3.95 3.32
C SER A 41 8.30 2.98 3.99
N LEU A 42 8.30 2.98 5.32
CA LEU A 42 8.88 1.88 6.10
C LEU A 42 8.01 0.63 5.91
N GLU A 43 8.64 -0.48 5.54
CA GLU A 43 7.93 -1.71 5.21
C GLU A 43 8.14 -2.80 6.26
N GLY A 44 7.11 -3.62 6.51
CA GLY A 44 7.21 -4.83 7.33
C GLY A 44 5.95 -5.67 7.34
N CYS A 45 5.89 -6.65 8.25
CA CYS A 45 4.80 -7.61 8.38
C CYS A 45 3.87 -7.31 9.56
N VAL A 46 2.71 -8.00 9.60
CA VAL A 46 1.87 -8.03 10.80
C VAL A 46 2.68 -8.59 11.97
N GLY A 47 2.56 -8.01 13.15
CA GLY A 47 3.35 -8.41 14.33
C GLY A 47 4.69 -7.67 14.48
N GLU A 48 5.21 -7.05 13.43
CA GLU A 48 6.49 -6.34 13.43
C GLU A 48 6.35 -4.89 13.92
N TYR A 49 7.36 -4.40 14.66
CA TYR A 49 7.45 -2.98 15.00
C TYR A 49 8.23 -2.23 13.93
N LEU A 50 7.59 -1.24 13.31
CA LEU A 50 8.21 -0.30 12.38
C LEU A 50 8.43 1.04 13.08
N PHE A 51 9.63 1.61 12.99
CA PHE A 51 9.98 2.84 13.69
C PHE A 51 10.44 3.94 12.72
N ASN A 52 9.78 5.09 12.74
CA ASN A 52 10.12 6.23 11.88
C ASN A 52 10.90 7.36 12.58
N GLY A 53 11.34 7.13 13.83
CA GLY A 53 12.01 8.14 14.65
C GLY A 53 11.13 8.75 15.73
N ILE A 54 9.81 8.79 15.49
CA ILE A 54 8.82 9.31 16.46
C ILE A 54 7.92 8.18 16.94
N TRP A 55 7.29 7.46 16.02
CA TRP A 55 6.30 6.43 16.34
C TRP A 55 6.81 5.04 16.00
N ARG A 56 6.57 4.11 16.92
CA ARG A 56 6.65 2.67 16.64
C ARG A 56 5.26 2.16 16.30
N LEU A 57 5.04 1.82 15.04
CA LEU A 57 3.80 1.20 14.57
C LEU A 57 3.93 -0.31 14.65
N LYS A 58 2.86 -0.98 15.09
CA LYS A 58 2.68 -2.42 14.92
C LYS A 58 1.24 -2.72 14.54
N VAL A 59 1.05 -3.49 13.47
CA VAL A 59 -0.27 -4.07 13.16
C VAL A 59 -0.42 -5.34 13.99
N LEU A 60 -1.48 -5.39 14.78
CA LEU A 60 -1.78 -6.49 15.70
C LEU A 60 -2.60 -7.58 15.00
N GLY A 61 -3.43 -7.22 14.03
CA GLY A 61 -4.25 -8.16 13.29
C GLY A 61 -5.21 -7.49 12.32
N VAL A 62 -5.77 -8.29 11.42
CA VAL A 62 -6.73 -7.89 10.41
C VAL A 62 -7.88 -8.89 10.44
N ARG A 63 -9.11 -8.41 10.53
CA ARG A 63 -10.29 -9.27 10.52
C ARG A 63 -11.34 -8.73 9.56
N PRO A 64 -12.09 -9.60 8.85
CA PRO A 64 -13.26 -9.15 8.10
C PRO A 64 -14.24 -8.41 9.02
N PHE A 65 -14.89 -7.40 8.45
CA PHE A 65 -15.88 -6.57 9.11
C PHE A 65 -17.02 -6.29 8.13
N HIS A 66 -18.23 -6.13 8.64
CA HIS A 66 -19.39 -5.71 7.85
C HIS A 66 -20.02 -4.52 8.54
N LYS A 67 -20.11 -3.39 7.82
CA LYS A 67 -20.89 -2.26 8.31
C LYS A 67 -22.34 -2.69 8.40
N ALA A 68 -22.98 -2.48 9.54
CA ALA A 68 -24.43 -2.50 9.59
C ALA A 68 -24.97 -1.39 8.66
N PRO A 69 -26.08 -1.64 7.94
CA PRO A 69 -26.71 -0.58 7.16
C PRO A 69 -27.19 0.54 8.10
N ASP A 70 -27.15 1.78 7.62
CA ASP A 70 -27.74 2.93 8.28
C ASP A 70 -28.73 3.66 7.35
N ARG A 71 -29.34 4.73 7.83
CA ARG A 71 -30.37 5.49 7.08
C ARG A 71 -29.89 5.97 5.71
N TYR A 72 -28.59 6.20 5.54
CA TYR A 72 -28.00 6.79 4.33
C TYR A 72 -27.09 5.82 3.57
N ASN A 73 -26.64 4.74 4.19
CA ASN A 73 -25.63 3.85 3.62
C ASN A 73 -26.05 2.37 3.72
N PRO A 74 -25.97 1.61 2.62
CA PRO A 74 -26.19 0.17 2.65
C PRO A 74 -25.08 -0.54 3.46
N ALA A 75 -25.35 -1.80 3.83
CA ALA A 75 -24.33 -2.67 4.40
C ALA A 75 -23.16 -2.82 3.42
N ARG A 76 -21.93 -2.70 3.93
CA ARG A 76 -20.70 -2.79 3.12
C ARG A 76 -19.71 -3.75 3.79
N PRO A 77 -19.16 -4.72 3.06
CA PRO A 77 -18.09 -5.56 3.58
C PRO A 77 -16.78 -4.76 3.64
N GLY A 78 -15.86 -5.20 4.49
CA GLY A 78 -14.62 -4.49 4.76
C GLY A 78 -13.72 -5.22 5.73
N TYR A 79 -12.79 -4.48 6.32
CA TYR A 79 -11.85 -4.99 7.32
C TYR A 79 -11.71 -4.05 8.50
N ALA A 80 -11.54 -4.64 9.67
CA ALA A 80 -11.07 -3.96 10.86
C ALA A 80 -9.60 -4.34 11.08
N VAL A 81 -8.72 -3.35 11.10
CA VAL A 81 -7.28 -3.50 11.30
C VAL A 81 -6.91 -2.93 12.66
N SER A 82 -6.45 -3.79 13.57
CA SER A 82 -6.01 -3.35 14.90
C SER A 82 -4.54 -2.94 14.86
N VAL A 83 -4.24 -1.73 15.32
CA VAL A 83 -2.90 -1.15 15.32
C VAL A 83 -2.50 -0.63 16.69
N GLU A 84 -1.20 -0.64 16.94
CA GLU A 84 -0.55 -0.01 18.09
C GLU A 84 0.44 1.04 17.60
N LEU A 85 0.31 2.28 18.08
CA LEU A 85 1.31 3.33 17.96
C LEU A 85 1.93 3.59 19.33
N ARG A 86 3.24 3.44 19.46
CA ARG A 86 3.98 3.82 20.67
C ARG A 86 4.84 5.04 20.43
N ASN A 87 4.76 6.02 21.32
CA ASN A 87 5.61 7.21 21.27
C ASN A 87 7.05 6.84 21.68
N GLY A 88 7.98 6.98 20.75
CA GLY A 88 9.41 6.72 20.93
C GLY A 88 10.24 7.94 21.32
N THR A 89 9.63 9.11 21.45
CA THR A 89 10.30 10.37 21.80
C THR A 89 10.27 10.61 23.31
N ARG A 90 10.93 11.69 23.76
CA ARG A 90 10.88 12.18 25.14
C ARG A 90 9.71 13.13 25.43
N GLU A 91 8.88 13.36 24.43
CA GLU A 91 7.94 14.48 24.38
C GLU A 91 6.52 13.94 24.38
N THR A 92 5.56 14.69 24.89
CA THR A 92 4.15 14.30 24.80
C THR A 92 3.56 14.82 23.49
N LEU A 93 3.23 13.90 22.59
CA LEU A 93 2.80 14.20 21.22
C LEU A 93 1.43 13.59 20.92
N SER A 94 0.66 14.22 20.04
CA SER A 94 -0.46 13.55 19.37
C SER A 94 -0.07 13.19 17.93
N PRO A 95 -0.70 12.16 17.34
CA PRO A 95 -0.44 11.81 15.94
C PRO A 95 -0.63 12.99 14.97
N ALA A 96 -1.65 13.84 15.19
CA ALA A 96 -1.91 15.05 14.40
C ALA A 96 -0.67 15.95 14.29
N GLN A 97 0.03 16.19 15.41
CA GLN A 97 1.20 17.07 15.45
C GLN A 97 2.38 16.54 14.64
N THR A 98 2.35 15.25 14.36
CA THR A 98 3.41 14.55 13.64
C THR A 98 3.01 14.29 12.17
N GLY A 99 1.81 14.69 11.74
CA GLY A 99 1.38 14.56 10.35
C GLY A 99 0.55 13.32 10.05
N PHE A 100 0.15 12.54 11.06
CA PHE A 100 -0.90 11.54 10.88
C PHE A 100 -2.25 12.24 10.76
N ASP A 101 -3.02 11.89 9.74
CA ASP A 101 -4.34 12.49 9.53
C ASP A 101 -5.47 11.67 10.18
N PHE A 102 -5.39 10.33 10.16
CA PHE A 102 -6.47 9.44 10.62
C PHE A 102 -7.85 9.95 10.16
N ALA A 103 -7.94 10.36 8.90
CA ALA A 103 -9.09 11.00 8.30
C ALA A 103 -9.49 10.22 7.05
N TYR A 104 -10.71 10.47 6.55
CA TYR A 104 -11.22 9.81 5.36
C TYR A 104 -10.22 9.91 4.20
N GLY A 105 -9.81 8.76 3.66
CA GLY A 105 -8.85 8.68 2.55
C GLY A 105 -7.41 9.06 2.87
N ALA A 106 -7.05 9.19 4.16
CA ALA A 106 -5.67 9.44 4.56
C ALA A 106 -4.84 8.15 4.58
N ASP A 107 -5.46 7.05 4.98
CA ASP A 107 -4.88 5.72 5.06
C ASP A 107 -5.63 4.77 4.12
N ASP A 108 -4.89 3.83 3.53
CA ASP A 108 -5.40 2.96 2.48
C ASP A 108 -5.20 1.49 2.84
N LEU A 109 -6.22 0.68 2.57
CA LEU A 109 -6.12 -0.77 2.61
C LEU A 109 -6.20 -1.32 1.18
N ILE A 110 -5.13 -1.94 0.71
CA ILE A 110 -5.09 -2.55 -0.63
C ILE A 110 -5.45 -4.02 -0.54
N VAL A 111 -6.38 -4.45 -1.37
CA VAL A 111 -6.83 -5.84 -1.47
C VAL A 111 -6.21 -6.56 -2.67
N ALA A 112 -6.44 -7.87 -2.79
CA ALA A 112 -5.72 -8.75 -3.70
C ALA A 112 -5.82 -8.38 -5.19
N ASP A 113 -6.92 -7.74 -5.61
CA ASP A 113 -7.12 -7.26 -6.98
C ASP A 113 -6.48 -5.88 -7.23
N GLY A 114 -5.84 -5.29 -6.22
CA GLY A 114 -5.22 -3.97 -6.28
C GLY A 114 -6.16 -2.81 -5.97
N THR A 115 -7.45 -3.07 -5.72
CA THR A 115 -8.42 -2.05 -5.30
C THR A 115 -8.04 -1.52 -3.92
N THR A 116 -8.29 -0.22 -3.72
CA THR A 116 -8.12 0.43 -2.42
C THR A 116 -9.47 0.50 -1.70
N TYR A 117 -9.48 0.05 -0.45
CA TYR A 117 -10.57 0.27 0.47
C TYR A 117 -10.20 1.48 1.32
N GLU A 118 -11.13 2.42 1.42
CA GLU A 118 -10.92 3.68 2.12
C GLU A 118 -11.21 3.51 3.61
N GLU A 119 -10.41 4.18 4.44
CA GLU A 119 -10.66 4.26 5.87
C GLU A 119 -11.89 5.12 6.17
N ILE A 120 -12.85 4.55 6.89
CA ILE A 120 -14.02 5.28 7.42
C ILE A 120 -14.16 4.94 8.90
N THR A 121 -13.11 5.20 9.68
CA THR A 121 -13.16 5.02 11.13
C THR A 121 -13.85 6.25 11.76
N PRO A 122 -15.09 6.15 12.29
CA PRO A 122 -15.83 7.31 12.77
C PRO A 122 -15.15 8.00 13.97
N ASN A 123 -14.37 7.25 14.74
CA ASN A 123 -13.64 7.71 15.93
C ASN A 123 -12.17 8.09 15.67
N ALA A 124 -11.73 8.08 14.40
CA ALA A 124 -10.34 8.34 14.02
C ALA A 124 -9.84 9.72 14.41
N VAL A 125 -10.73 10.71 14.33
CA VAL A 125 -10.47 12.10 14.71
C VAL A 125 -10.06 12.20 16.19
N ALA A 126 -10.74 11.47 17.08
CA ALA A 126 -10.40 11.48 18.51
C ALA A 126 -9.03 10.85 18.78
N LEU A 127 -8.67 9.80 18.03
CA LEU A 127 -7.37 9.14 18.12
C LEU A 127 -6.24 10.06 17.63
N LYS A 128 -6.48 10.81 16.56
CA LYS A 128 -5.54 11.75 15.95
C LYS A 128 -5.06 12.84 16.93
N PHE A 129 -5.95 13.35 17.78
CA PHE A 129 -5.64 14.42 18.74
C PHE A 129 -5.25 13.94 20.14
N ARG A 130 -5.35 12.63 20.40
CA ARG A 130 -4.98 12.08 21.71
C ARG A 130 -3.48 12.28 21.97
N LYS A 131 -3.17 12.89 23.12
CA LYS A 131 -1.80 13.07 23.61
C LYS A 131 -1.28 11.74 24.16
N VAL A 132 -0.08 11.37 23.71
CA VAL A 132 0.62 10.16 24.10
C VAL A 132 1.93 10.57 24.75
N PRO A 133 2.14 10.32 26.06
CA PRO A 133 3.39 10.66 26.73
C PRO A 133 4.54 9.79 26.21
N GLN A 134 5.77 10.10 26.61
CA GLN A 134 6.94 9.26 26.32
C GLN A 134 6.66 7.80 26.68
N ALA A 135 7.01 6.88 25.77
CA ALA A 135 6.76 5.44 25.87
C ALA A 135 5.27 5.04 25.99
N GLY A 136 4.35 6.01 25.99
CA GLY A 136 2.92 5.77 25.98
C GLY A 136 2.46 5.09 24.69
N VAL A 137 1.31 4.41 24.80
CA VAL A 137 0.76 3.58 23.74
C VAL A 137 -0.64 4.05 23.37
N LEU A 138 -0.88 4.21 22.08
CA LEU A 138 -2.18 4.41 21.47
C LEU A 138 -2.57 3.12 20.74
N ARG A 139 -3.74 2.56 21.04
CA ARG A 139 -4.32 1.44 20.30
C ARG A 139 -5.56 1.91 19.57
N ALA A 140 -5.70 1.48 18.33
CA ALA A 140 -6.81 1.83 17.47
C ALA A 140 -7.25 0.63 16.65
N THR A 141 -8.52 0.64 16.25
CA THR A 141 -9.04 -0.22 15.20
C THR A 141 -9.42 0.69 14.05
N LEU A 142 -8.78 0.49 12.91
CA LEU A 142 -9.04 1.20 11.67
C LEU A 142 -10.02 0.38 10.83
N GLU A 143 -11.12 0.98 10.41
CA GLU A 143 -12.17 0.33 9.65
C GLU A 143 -12.12 0.77 8.19
N PHE A 144 -11.93 -0.18 7.29
CA PHE A 144 -11.84 0.04 5.85
C PHE A 144 -12.99 -0.63 5.13
N TYR A 145 -13.61 0.08 4.19
CA TYR A 145 -14.81 -0.41 3.51
C TYR A 145 -14.57 -0.58 2.01
N ALA A 146 -15.07 -1.69 1.47
CA ALA A 146 -15.08 -1.90 0.04
C ALA A 146 -15.96 -0.85 -0.66
N PRO A 147 -15.68 -0.48 -1.93
CA PRO A 147 -16.52 0.43 -2.70
C PRO A 147 -18.00 0.04 -2.68
N GLU A 148 -18.89 1.01 -2.86
CA GLU A 148 -20.33 0.76 -2.91
C GLU A 148 -20.70 -0.28 -3.98
N GLY A 149 -21.72 -1.10 -3.68
CA GLY A 149 -22.12 -2.22 -4.53
C GLY A 149 -21.27 -3.48 -4.39
N THR A 150 -20.16 -3.44 -3.63
CA THR A 150 -19.36 -4.65 -3.36
C THR A 150 -20.13 -5.61 -2.44
N LYS A 151 -20.35 -6.84 -2.91
CA LYS A 151 -21.03 -7.90 -2.13
C LYS A 151 -20.07 -8.69 -1.24
N VAL A 152 -18.84 -8.90 -1.70
CA VAL A 152 -17.82 -9.70 -1.01
C VAL A 152 -16.51 -8.92 -1.00
N ALA A 153 -15.94 -8.72 0.17
CA ALA A 153 -14.62 -8.09 0.30
C ALA A 153 -13.53 -9.02 -0.25
N GLN A 154 -12.66 -8.48 -1.09
CA GLN A 154 -11.44 -9.15 -1.54
C GLN A 154 -10.44 -9.27 -0.40
N LYS A 155 -9.51 -10.23 -0.47
CA LYS A 155 -8.52 -10.46 0.59
C LYS A 155 -7.64 -9.22 0.80
N ALA A 156 -7.56 -8.72 2.03
CA ALA A 156 -6.63 -7.63 2.38
C ALA A 156 -5.17 -8.07 2.22
N THR A 157 -4.35 -7.23 1.58
CA THR A 157 -2.94 -7.56 1.30
C THR A 157 -1.95 -6.55 1.86
N LYS A 158 -2.33 -5.27 1.93
CA LYS A 158 -1.41 -4.21 2.36
C LYS A 158 -2.17 -3.11 3.08
N LEU A 159 -1.59 -2.61 4.17
CA LEU A 159 -2.00 -1.38 4.83
C LEU A 159 -0.98 -0.28 4.51
N LEU A 160 -1.44 0.88 4.07
CA LEU A 160 -0.64 2.09 3.95
C LEU A 160 -1.12 3.09 5.00
N MET A 161 -0.24 3.47 5.92
CA MET A 161 -0.52 4.54 6.88
C MET A 161 0.31 5.76 6.52
N ASN A 162 -0.37 6.87 6.21
CA ASN A 162 0.27 8.07 5.73
C ASN A 162 0.73 8.98 6.86
N VAL A 163 1.89 9.58 6.64
CA VAL A 163 2.40 10.69 7.42
C VAL A 163 2.68 11.84 6.46
N ASP A 164 1.80 12.85 6.49
CA ASP A 164 1.98 14.09 5.73
C ASP A 164 2.86 15.07 6.52
N PHE A 165 4.13 15.12 6.16
CA PHE A 165 5.09 16.01 6.82
C PHE A 165 4.77 17.50 6.63
N SER A 166 4.08 17.88 5.56
CA SER A 166 3.70 19.29 5.33
C SER A 166 2.71 19.81 6.37
N ARG A 167 1.94 18.90 6.99
CA ARG A 167 0.98 19.18 8.06
C ARG A 167 1.56 18.97 9.45
N ALA A 168 2.79 18.46 9.55
CA ALA A 168 3.43 18.17 10.82
C ALA A 168 4.03 19.44 11.46
N ASN A 169 3.83 19.60 12.77
CA ASN A 169 4.48 20.63 13.59
C ASN A 169 5.36 20.03 14.70
N ALA A 170 5.75 18.76 14.56
CA ALA A 170 6.62 18.03 15.50
C ALA A 170 7.94 18.75 15.82
N TRP A 171 8.42 19.61 14.91
CA TRP A 171 9.60 20.45 15.12
C TRP A 171 9.46 21.40 16.33
N GLN A 172 8.24 21.82 16.66
CA GLN A 172 7.94 22.64 17.86
C GLN A 172 8.20 21.87 19.16
N PHE A 173 8.20 20.54 19.09
CA PHE A 173 8.32 19.63 20.22
C PHE A 173 9.67 18.90 20.22
N ARG A 174 10.70 19.41 19.54
CA ARG A 174 12.03 18.77 19.46
C ARG A 174 12.01 17.30 18.97
N ALA A 175 10.91 16.88 18.34
CA ALA A 175 10.74 15.55 17.77
C ALA A 175 11.02 15.61 16.26
N ARG A 176 11.75 14.61 15.76
CA ARG A 176 12.13 14.54 14.34
C ARG A 176 11.98 13.12 13.82
N TYR A 177 11.54 13.01 12.57
CA TYR A 177 11.63 11.77 11.84
C TYR A 177 13.10 11.45 11.53
N THR A 178 13.45 10.17 11.63
CA THR A 178 14.80 9.67 11.32
C THR A 178 14.90 9.17 9.88
N THR A 179 13.79 9.18 9.14
CA THR A 179 13.71 8.78 7.72
C THR A 179 13.05 9.91 6.92
N PRO A 180 13.49 10.17 5.67
CA PRO A 180 12.81 11.11 4.78
C PRO A 180 11.40 10.64 4.38
N THR A 181 11.07 9.36 4.62
CA THR A 181 9.80 8.74 4.22
C THR A 181 9.13 8.09 5.43
N PRO A 182 8.50 8.91 6.31
CA PRO A 182 8.04 8.47 7.63
C PRO A 182 6.72 7.69 7.64
N SER A 183 6.09 7.51 6.46
CA SER A 183 4.89 6.69 6.28
C SER A 183 5.19 5.21 6.49
N PHE A 184 4.15 4.43 6.77
CA PHE A 184 4.26 2.99 7.00
C PHE A 184 3.53 2.19 5.93
N ARG A 185 4.08 1.03 5.59
CA ARG A 185 3.50 0.05 4.70
C ARG A 185 3.61 -1.32 5.36
N VAL A 186 2.48 -1.93 5.67
CA VAL A 186 2.48 -3.25 6.32
C VAL A 186 1.88 -4.26 5.35
N ASN A 187 2.65 -5.31 5.06
CA ASN A 187 2.16 -6.46 4.33
C ASN A 187 1.30 -7.32 5.25
N LEU A 188 0.02 -7.44 4.92
CA LEU A 188 -1.00 -8.13 5.71
C LEU A 188 -1.05 -9.64 5.45
N THR A 189 -0.22 -10.12 4.51
CA THR A 189 -0.11 -11.54 4.14
C THR A 189 1.05 -12.26 4.83
N CYS A 190 1.89 -11.54 5.59
CA CYS A 190 2.99 -12.12 6.37
C CYS A 190 2.88 -11.76 7.85
N GLN A 191 3.50 -12.57 8.70
CA GLN A 191 3.52 -12.41 10.16
C GLN A 191 4.94 -12.55 10.72
N LYS A 192 5.22 -11.86 11.84
CA LYS A 192 6.48 -11.86 12.58
C LYS A 192 6.24 -12.02 14.08
#